data_AF-A0A7R9H7J6-F1
#
_entry.id   AF-A0A7R9H7J6-F1
#
_cell.length_a   1.000
_cell.length_b   1.000
_cell.length_c   1.000
_cell.angle_alpha   90.00
_cell.angle_beta   90.00
_cell.angle_gamma   90.00
#
_symmetry.space_group_name_H-M   'P 1'
#
loop_
_entity.id
_entity.type
_entity.pdbx_description
1 polymer ?
#
loop_
_entity_poly.entity_id
_entity_poly.type
_entity_poly.pdbx_seq_one_letter_code
_entity_poly.pdbx_strand_id
1 'polypeptide(L)'
;CFRLYTERQYKDELLVTTVPEIQRTNLANTVLLLKSLGVQDLLQFHFMDPPPQDNILNSLYQLWILGALDHTGSLTPLGRQMAEFPLDPPQCKMLIVAYQMGCTADILIIVSMLSVPSIFYRPKGREEEADGVREKFQVPESDHLTYLNVYNQWKSNNYSASWCNEHFIHIKAMRKVREVRQQLKDILEQQKIEVISCGTDWDIIRKCICSAYFHQAARLKGIGEYVNCRTGMPCHLHPTSALFGMGFTPDYVVYHELIMTAKEYMQCVTAVDGHWLAELGPMFFSVKETGRSGRAKRRQALEHLQDMEGQMKIAQEEIKARKQEHERKLQAGARMAIFFENVMFWGNIGSLNILCTPGAKSDKEEAEVDTTWWNDSVKEALGREE
;
A
#
# COMPACT_ATOMS: atom_id res chain seq x y z
N CYS A 1 -21.61 -21.41 28.76
CA CYS A 1 -20.68 -21.21 27.62
C CYS A 1 -19.94 -22.54 27.41
N PHE A 2 -20.00 -23.13 26.22
CA PHE A 2 -19.24 -24.35 25.90
C PHE A 2 -17.98 -23.95 25.12
N ARG A 3 -16.80 -24.21 25.69
CA ARG A 3 -15.49 -23.91 25.08
C ARG A 3 -14.89 -25.23 24.59
N LEU A 4 -14.54 -25.31 23.31
CA LEU A 4 -14.02 -26.52 22.66
C LEU A 4 -12.49 -26.70 22.83
N TYR A 5 -11.92 -26.18 23.92
CA TYR A 5 -10.50 -26.26 24.25
C TYR A 5 -10.35 -26.56 25.75
N THR A 6 -9.21 -27.12 26.13
CA THR A 6 -8.95 -27.48 27.54
C THR A 6 -8.66 -26.24 28.40
N GLU A 7 -8.86 -26.35 29.72
CA GLU A 7 -8.58 -25.25 30.65
C GLU A 7 -7.11 -24.83 30.62
N ARG A 8 -6.20 -25.79 30.45
CA ARG A 8 -4.76 -25.54 30.31
C ARG A 8 -4.46 -24.64 29.11
N GLN A 9 -5.04 -24.94 27.95
CA GLN A 9 -4.86 -24.12 26.74
C GLN A 9 -5.36 -22.69 26.94
N TYR A 10 -6.47 -22.52 27.67
CA TYR A 10 -7.00 -21.19 27.97
C TYR A 10 -6.08 -20.36 28.86
N LYS A 11 -5.44 -20.97 29.85
CA LYS A 11 -4.59 -20.27 30.81
C LYS A 11 -3.16 -20.05 30.31
N ASP A 12 -2.61 -21.03 29.59
CA ASP A 12 -1.18 -21.08 29.31
C ASP A 12 -0.82 -20.85 27.83
N GLU A 13 -1.72 -21.15 26.88
CA GLU A 13 -1.41 -21.09 25.43
C GLU A 13 -2.04 -19.91 24.71
N LEU A 14 -3.24 -19.48 25.13
CA LEU A 14 -3.93 -18.38 24.46
C LEU A 14 -3.39 -17.02 24.93
N LEU A 15 -3.20 -16.11 23.97
CA LEU A 15 -2.87 -14.72 24.25
C LEU A 15 -4.02 -14.07 25.04
N VAL A 16 -3.66 -13.33 26.09
CA VAL A 16 -4.61 -12.57 26.92
C VAL A 16 -5.34 -11.51 26.09
N THR A 17 -4.62 -10.86 25.18
CA THR A 17 -5.15 -9.87 24.24
C THR A 17 -4.71 -10.19 22.82
N THR A 18 -5.54 -9.81 21.84
CA THR A 18 -5.16 -9.95 20.44
C THR A 18 -4.15 -8.87 20.06
N VAL A 19 -3.15 -9.24 19.26
CA VAL A 19 -2.21 -8.29 18.66
C VAL A 19 -2.98 -7.21 17.87
N PRO A 20 -2.63 -5.93 17.98
CA PRO A 20 -3.26 -4.83 17.24
C PRO A 20 -3.27 -5.05 15.72
N GLU A 21 -4.24 -4.45 15.02
CA GLU A 21 -4.35 -4.58 13.55
C GLU A 21 -3.19 -3.91 12.82
N ILE A 22 -2.78 -2.72 13.27
CA ILE A 22 -1.69 -1.94 12.66
C ILE A 22 -0.35 -2.71 12.61
N GLN A 23 -0.15 -3.67 13.53
CA GLN A 23 1.05 -4.50 13.56
C GLN A 23 0.95 -5.73 12.64
N ARG A 24 -0.24 -6.04 12.10
CA ARG A 24 -0.52 -7.28 11.36
C ARG A 24 -0.91 -7.07 9.90
N THR A 25 -1.22 -5.85 9.48
CA THR A 25 -1.72 -5.56 8.12
C THR A 25 -0.73 -4.74 7.29
N ASN A 26 -0.92 -4.73 5.97
CA ASN A 26 -0.16 -3.85 5.08
C ASN A 26 -0.61 -2.39 5.31
N LEU A 27 0.36 -1.51 5.58
CA LEU A 27 0.11 -0.11 5.91
C LEU A 27 0.08 0.81 4.69
N ALA A 28 0.12 0.29 3.45
CA ALA A 28 0.21 1.12 2.24
C ALA A 28 -0.91 2.18 2.16
N ASN A 29 -2.15 1.80 2.46
CA ASN A 29 -3.28 2.75 2.47
C ASN A 29 -3.17 3.76 3.64
N THR A 30 -2.86 3.29 4.84
CA THR A 30 -2.68 4.14 6.03
C THR A 30 -1.54 5.15 5.84
N VAL A 31 -0.41 4.72 5.28
CA VAL A 31 0.75 5.57 4.98
C VAL A 31 0.38 6.63 3.95
N LEU A 32 -0.36 6.26 2.90
CA LEU A 32 -0.84 7.21 1.89
C LEU A 32 -1.73 8.30 2.53
N LEU A 33 -2.64 7.91 3.41
CA LEU A 33 -3.51 8.82 4.14
C LEU A 33 -2.74 9.73 5.11
N LEU A 34 -1.81 9.19 5.89
CA LEU A 34 -0.98 9.99 6.79
C LEU A 34 -0.15 11.04 6.03
N LYS A 35 0.37 10.65 4.85
CA LYS A 35 1.11 11.55 3.97
C LYS A 35 0.20 12.61 3.35
N SER A 36 -1.05 12.29 2.98
CA SER A 36 -2.00 13.28 2.46
C SER A 36 -2.43 14.30 3.53
N LEU A 37 -2.47 13.89 4.81
CA LEU A 37 -2.69 14.77 5.97
C LEU A 37 -1.48 15.66 6.31
N GLY A 38 -0.33 15.44 5.68
CA GLY A 38 0.88 16.27 5.86
C GLY A 38 1.88 15.74 6.89
N VAL A 39 1.74 14.49 7.36
CA VAL A 39 2.73 13.87 8.25
C VAL A 39 4.01 13.56 7.46
N GLN A 40 5.09 14.27 7.76
CA GLN A 40 6.35 14.11 7.04
C GLN A 40 7.13 12.88 7.51
N ASP A 41 7.37 12.76 8.83
CA ASP A 41 8.10 11.63 9.41
C ASP A 41 7.12 10.65 10.07
N LEU A 42 7.05 9.44 9.50
CA LEU A 42 6.20 8.37 10.00
C LEU A 42 6.88 7.58 11.11
N LEU A 43 8.22 7.58 11.19
CA LEU A 43 8.96 6.84 12.21
C LEU A 43 8.87 7.53 13.58
N GLN A 44 8.77 8.86 13.57
CA GLN A 44 8.57 9.66 14.78
C GLN A 44 7.09 9.90 15.12
N PHE A 45 6.16 9.41 14.29
CA PHE A 45 4.74 9.62 14.53
C PHE A 45 4.27 8.86 15.79
N HIS A 46 3.51 9.54 16.64
CA HIS A 46 3.03 9.01 17.90
C HIS A 46 1.85 8.04 17.70
N PHE A 47 2.15 6.82 17.26
CA PHE A 47 1.18 5.71 17.28
C PHE A 47 0.90 5.25 18.71
N MET A 48 -0.33 4.82 18.99
CA MET A 48 -0.68 4.16 20.26
C MET A 48 0.09 2.85 20.41
N ASP A 49 0.01 2.00 19.39
CA ASP A 49 0.80 0.78 19.24
C ASP A 49 1.63 0.90 17.95
N PRO A 50 2.93 1.21 18.02
CA PRO A 50 3.72 1.42 16.82
C PRO A 50 3.85 0.12 16.01
N PRO A 51 3.66 0.18 14.68
CA PRO A 51 3.95 -0.96 13.82
C PRO A 51 5.46 -1.19 13.70
N PRO A 52 5.88 -2.42 13.33
CA PRO A 52 7.28 -2.70 13.01
C PRO A 52 7.81 -1.74 11.94
N GLN A 53 9.04 -1.26 12.11
CA GLN A 53 9.66 -0.32 11.17
C GLN A 53 9.73 -0.90 9.75
N ASP A 54 10.01 -2.20 9.63
CA ASP A 54 10.04 -2.90 8.34
C ASP A 54 8.71 -2.83 7.60
N ASN A 55 7.57 -2.87 8.30
CA ASN A 55 6.25 -2.75 7.67
C ASN A 55 6.04 -1.33 7.11
N ILE A 56 6.44 -0.30 7.86
CA ILE A 56 6.37 1.09 7.40
C ILE A 56 7.27 1.27 6.16
N LEU A 57 8.51 0.78 6.21
CA LEU A 57 9.46 0.87 5.10
C LEU A 57 8.97 0.13 3.86
N ASN A 58 8.41 -1.07 4.02
CA ASN A 58 7.83 -1.85 2.92
C ASN A 58 6.64 -1.13 2.27
N SER A 59 5.76 -0.52 3.07
CA SER A 59 4.62 0.26 2.57
C SER A 59 5.08 1.54 1.85
N LEU A 60 6.07 2.27 2.40
CA LEU A 60 6.69 3.42 1.72
C LEU A 60 7.32 3.01 0.38
N TYR A 61 8.06 1.91 0.37
CA TYR A 61 8.66 1.36 -0.84
C TYR A 61 7.60 0.96 -1.88
N GLN A 62 6.50 0.32 -1.46
CA GLN A 62 5.40 -0.04 -2.35
C GLN A 62 4.75 1.20 -2.97
N LEU A 63 4.50 2.25 -2.20
CA LEU A 63 3.92 3.51 -2.70
C LEU A 63 4.88 4.25 -3.65
N TRP A 64 6.18 4.24 -3.35
CA TRP A 64 7.19 4.79 -4.24
C TRP A 64 7.26 4.03 -5.58
N ILE A 65 7.20 2.69 -5.56
CA ILE A 65 7.11 1.86 -6.78
C ILE A 65 5.89 2.22 -7.62
N LEU A 66 4.74 2.43 -6.97
CA LEU A 66 3.51 2.80 -7.65
C LEU A 66 3.58 4.23 -8.23
N GLY A 67 4.55 5.05 -7.80
CA GLY A 67 4.70 6.45 -8.20
C GLY A 67 3.85 7.41 -7.36
N ALA A 68 3.31 6.95 -6.22
CA ALA A 68 2.55 7.78 -5.30
C ALA A 68 3.45 8.68 -4.44
N LEU A 69 4.70 8.25 -4.20
CA LEU A 69 5.72 9.01 -3.48
C LEU A 69 6.90 9.33 -4.40
N ASP A 70 7.52 10.48 -4.18
CA ASP A 70 8.77 10.86 -4.83
C ASP A 70 10.00 10.25 -4.11
N HIS A 71 11.20 10.51 -4.62
CA HIS A 71 12.46 10.06 -4.01
C HIS A 71 12.77 10.71 -2.66
N THR A 72 12.05 11.78 -2.27
CA THR A 72 12.15 12.44 -0.97
C THR A 72 11.13 11.92 0.05
N GLY A 73 10.21 11.04 -0.36
CA GLY A 73 9.10 10.56 0.46
C GLY A 73 7.93 11.55 0.58
N SER A 74 7.84 12.53 -0.31
CA SER A 74 6.75 13.49 -0.46
C SER A 74 5.70 12.96 -1.44
N LEU A 75 4.44 13.39 -1.28
CA LEU A 75 3.32 12.93 -2.09
C LEU A 75 3.34 13.54 -3.50
N THR A 76 3.28 12.70 -4.54
CA THR A 76 3.19 13.16 -5.94
C THR A 76 1.75 13.58 -6.29
N PRO A 77 1.52 14.28 -7.43
CA PRO A 77 0.16 14.55 -7.91
C PRO A 77 -0.66 13.26 -8.10
N LEU A 78 -0.02 12.19 -8.59
CA LEU A 78 -0.63 10.86 -8.69
C LEU A 78 -1.01 10.32 -7.31
N GLY A 79 -0.09 10.38 -6.33
CA GLY A 79 -0.38 9.95 -4.96
C GLY A 79 -1.51 10.73 -4.30
N ARG A 80 -1.62 12.03 -4.58
CA ARG A 80 -2.73 12.86 -4.09
C ARG A 80 -4.07 12.44 -4.68
N GLN A 81 -4.12 12.14 -5.98
CA GLN A 81 -5.32 11.58 -6.60
C GLN A 81 -5.67 10.20 -6.02
N MET A 82 -4.68 9.35 -5.77
CA MET A 82 -4.90 8.02 -5.19
C MET A 82 -5.51 8.09 -3.79
N ALA A 83 -5.16 9.09 -2.98
CA ALA A 83 -5.64 9.26 -1.61
C ALA A 83 -7.14 9.61 -1.51
N GLU A 84 -7.76 10.07 -2.61
CA GLU A 84 -9.19 10.39 -2.68
C GLU A 84 -10.07 9.13 -2.83
N PHE A 85 -9.48 8.02 -3.28
CA PHE A 85 -10.20 6.76 -3.48
C PHE A 85 -10.14 5.89 -2.22
N PRO A 86 -11.27 5.29 -1.79
CA PRO A 86 -11.31 4.36 -0.67
C PRO A 86 -10.89 2.94 -1.09
N LEU A 87 -9.77 2.81 -1.78
CA LEU A 87 -9.28 1.56 -2.37
C LEU A 87 -7.80 1.34 -2.03
N ASP A 88 -7.31 0.13 -2.28
CA ASP A 88 -5.88 -0.14 -2.16
C ASP A 88 -5.08 0.60 -3.23
N PRO A 89 -3.87 1.11 -2.90
CA PRO A 89 -3.08 1.91 -3.84
C PRO A 89 -2.89 1.27 -5.24
N PRO A 90 -2.63 -0.04 -5.41
CA PRO A 90 -2.57 -0.63 -6.75
C PRO A 90 -3.88 -0.47 -7.55
N GLN A 91 -5.04 -0.64 -6.91
CA GLN A 91 -6.35 -0.47 -7.55
C GLN A 91 -6.60 0.99 -7.92
N CYS A 92 -6.21 1.95 -7.06
CA CYS A 92 -6.28 3.37 -7.38
C CYS A 92 -5.44 3.71 -8.62
N LYS A 93 -4.19 3.21 -8.68
CA LYS A 93 -3.32 3.40 -9.84
C LYS A 93 -3.95 2.84 -11.10
N MET A 94 -4.56 1.67 -11.02
CA MET A 94 -5.23 1.03 -12.15
C MET A 94 -6.35 1.92 -12.71
N LEU A 95 -7.19 2.52 -11.87
CA LEU A 95 -8.26 3.45 -12.30
C LEU A 95 -7.70 4.71 -12.97
N ILE A 96 -6.65 5.30 -12.40
CA ILE A 96 -6.05 6.54 -12.92
C ILE A 96 -5.37 6.28 -14.28
N VAL A 97 -4.65 5.16 -14.42
CA VAL A 97 -4.03 4.77 -15.70
C VAL A 97 -5.07 4.34 -16.72
N ALA A 98 -6.19 3.75 -16.30
CA ALA A 98 -7.28 3.37 -17.20
C ALA A 98 -7.84 4.57 -17.98
N TYR A 99 -7.87 5.75 -17.35
CA TYR A 99 -8.24 7.00 -18.02
C TYR A 99 -7.26 7.36 -19.14
N GLN A 100 -5.96 7.25 -18.89
CA GLN A 100 -4.92 7.52 -19.90
C GLN A 100 -4.99 6.53 -21.08
N MET A 101 -5.41 5.29 -20.81
CA MET A 101 -5.53 4.23 -21.81
C MET A 101 -6.94 4.14 -22.45
N GLY A 102 -7.90 4.95 -22.03
CA GLY A 102 -9.27 4.95 -22.57
C GLY A 102 -10.13 3.72 -22.21
N CYS A 103 -9.84 3.04 -21.11
CA CYS A 103 -10.55 1.82 -20.66
C CYS A 103 -11.19 1.94 -19.26
N THR A 104 -11.45 3.17 -18.81
CA THR A 104 -11.98 3.48 -17.46
C THR A 104 -13.26 2.70 -17.12
N ALA A 105 -14.21 2.57 -18.06
CA ALA A 105 -15.51 1.94 -17.79
C ALA A 105 -15.38 0.45 -17.44
N ASP A 106 -14.47 -0.23 -18.12
CA ASP A 106 -14.21 -1.67 -17.98
C ASP A 106 -13.38 -1.95 -16.72
N ILE A 107 -12.32 -1.16 -16.49
CA ILE A 107 -11.51 -1.24 -15.29
C ILE A 107 -12.31 -0.90 -14.03
N LEU A 108 -13.23 0.07 -14.09
CA LEU A 108 -14.13 0.39 -12.99
C LEU A 108 -14.98 -0.82 -12.57
N ILE A 109 -15.46 -1.63 -13.53
CA ILE A 109 -16.19 -2.87 -13.23
C ILE A 109 -15.24 -3.88 -12.57
N ILE A 110 -14.05 -4.09 -13.13
CA ILE A 110 -13.06 -5.04 -12.61
C ILE A 110 -12.68 -4.69 -11.16
N VAL A 111 -12.33 -3.43 -10.88
CA VAL A 111 -12.02 -2.96 -9.53
C VAL A 111 -13.18 -3.22 -8.58
N SER A 112 -14.40 -2.89 -9.00
CA SER A 112 -15.60 -3.10 -8.17
C SER A 112 -15.83 -4.58 -7.85
N MET A 113 -15.48 -5.49 -8.77
CA MET A 113 -15.57 -6.93 -8.58
C MET A 113 -14.47 -7.45 -7.64
N LEU A 114 -13.26 -6.88 -7.69
CA LEU A 114 -12.15 -7.22 -6.79
C LEU A 114 -12.38 -6.72 -5.36
N SER A 115 -13.08 -5.60 -5.16
CA SER A 115 -13.38 -5.05 -3.82
C SER A 115 -14.44 -5.83 -3.03
N VAL A 116 -15.06 -6.85 -3.63
CA VAL A 116 -16.09 -7.69 -3.00
C VAL A 116 -15.55 -9.12 -2.86
N PRO A 117 -15.89 -9.85 -1.78
CA PRO A 117 -15.52 -11.26 -1.65
C PRO A 117 -15.97 -12.10 -2.85
N SER A 118 -15.33 -13.26 -3.03
CA SER A 118 -15.56 -14.14 -4.18
C SER A 118 -17.04 -14.30 -4.54
N ILE A 119 -17.38 -13.96 -5.78
CA ILE A 119 -18.77 -13.95 -6.29
C ILE A 119 -19.30 -15.35 -6.59
N PHE A 120 -18.41 -16.30 -6.86
CA PHE A 120 -18.76 -17.65 -7.26
C PHE A 120 -18.94 -18.51 -6.02
N TYR A 121 -19.99 -19.32 -6.00
CA TYR A 121 -20.22 -20.25 -4.89
C TYR A 121 -20.24 -21.70 -5.39
N ARG A 122 -19.58 -22.58 -4.65
CA ARG A 122 -19.42 -23.99 -5.00
C ARG A 122 -20.17 -24.84 -3.97
N PRO A 123 -21.44 -25.21 -4.23
CA PRO A 123 -22.24 -25.97 -3.27
C PRO A 123 -21.76 -27.43 -3.17
N LYS A 124 -21.60 -27.93 -1.94
CA LYS A 124 -21.22 -29.32 -1.68
C LYS A 124 -22.25 -30.26 -2.33
N GLY A 125 -21.77 -31.21 -3.13
CA GLY A 125 -22.60 -32.19 -3.85
C GLY A 125 -23.04 -31.77 -5.26
N ARG A 126 -22.88 -30.50 -5.65
CA ARG A 126 -23.12 -30.02 -7.03
C ARG A 126 -21.92 -29.23 -7.56
N GLU A 127 -20.74 -29.70 -7.22
CA GLU A 127 -19.48 -29.02 -7.51
C GLU A 127 -19.15 -29.04 -9.00
N GLU A 128 -19.31 -30.19 -9.66
CA GLU A 128 -19.08 -30.35 -11.10
C GLU A 128 -20.05 -29.49 -11.95
N GLU A 129 -21.32 -29.39 -11.52
CA GLU A 129 -22.31 -28.53 -12.18
C GLU A 129 -21.90 -27.05 -12.09
N ALA A 130 -21.49 -26.60 -10.90
CA ALA A 130 -21.04 -25.23 -10.69
C ALA A 130 -19.77 -24.91 -11.49
N ASP A 131 -18.81 -25.83 -11.51
CA ASP A 131 -17.55 -25.67 -12.27
C ASP A 131 -17.82 -25.64 -13.78
N GLY A 132 -18.71 -26.50 -14.29
CA GLY A 132 -19.09 -26.52 -15.71
C GLY A 132 -19.88 -25.29 -16.15
N VAL A 133 -20.64 -24.64 -15.26
CA VAL A 133 -21.25 -23.33 -15.56
C VAL A 133 -20.22 -22.21 -15.50
N ARG A 134 -19.29 -22.25 -14.55
CA ARG A 134 -18.20 -21.26 -14.43
C ARG A 134 -17.32 -21.23 -15.67
N GLU A 135 -16.99 -22.40 -16.22
CA GLU A 135 -16.17 -22.54 -17.43
C GLU A 135 -16.71 -21.72 -18.61
N LYS A 136 -18.05 -21.61 -18.74
CA LYS A 136 -18.69 -20.82 -19.81
C LYS A 136 -18.40 -19.31 -19.74
N PHE A 137 -18.03 -18.82 -18.56
CA PHE A 137 -17.69 -17.41 -18.34
C PHE A 137 -16.20 -17.13 -18.46
N GLN A 138 -15.37 -18.17 -18.33
CA GLN A 138 -13.93 -18.03 -18.24
C GLN A 138 -13.36 -17.47 -19.55
N VAL A 139 -12.54 -16.43 -19.39
CA VAL A 139 -11.71 -15.90 -20.47
C VAL A 139 -10.33 -16.54 -20.33
N PRO A 140 -9.84 -17.30 -21.33
CA PRO A 140 -8.62 -18.10 -21.21
C PRO A 140 -7.37 -17.30 -20.81
N GLU A 141 -7.38 -16.01 -21.11
CA GLU A 141 -6.22 -15.13 -20.94
C GLU A 141 -6.23 -14.40 -19.59
N SER A 142 -7.38 -14.31 -18.90
CA SER A 142 -7.51 -13.46 -17.71
C SER A 142 -8.74 -13.76 -16.83
N ASP A 143 -8.48 -13.93 -15.54
CA ASP A 143 -9.52 -13.96 -14.50
C ASP A 143 -10.19 -12.59 -14.32
N HIS A 144 -9.44 -11.51 -14.48
CA HIS A 144 -9.99 -10.15 -14.40
C HIS A 144 -11.02 -9.90 -15.50
N LEU A 145 -10.73 -10.37 -16.72
CA LEU A 145 -11.70 -10.32 -17.83
C LEU A 145 -12.87 -11.26 -17.61
N THR A 146 -12.68 -12.38 -16.93
CA THR A 146 -13.77 -13.27 -16.52
C THR A 146 -14.77 -12.52 -15.63
N TYR A 147 -14.31 -11.71 -14.66
CA TYR A 147 -15.21 -10.87 -13.86
C TYR A 147 -15.95 -9.84 -14.70
N LEU A 148 -15.28 -9.20 -15.65
CA LEU A 148 -15.91 -8.24 -16.56
C LEU A 148 -17.00 -8.92 -17.41
N ASN A 149 -16.73 -10.11 -17.94
CA ASN A 149 -17.71 -10.91 -18.69
C ASN A 149 -18.93 -11.26 -17.84
N VAL A 150 -18.73 -11.78 -16.63
CA VAL A 150 -19.82 -12.11 -15.69
C VAL A 150 -20.70 -10.89 -15.39
N TYR A 151 -20.08 -9.75 -15.08
CA TYR A 151 -20.83 -8.52 -14.79
C TYR A 151 -21.62 -8.03 -16.01
N ASN A 152 -21.02 -8.05 -17.20
CA ASN A 152 -21.68 -7.65 -18.42
C ASN A 152 -22.87 -8.56 -18.77
N GLN A 153 -22.72 -9.88 -18.62
CA GLN A 153 -23.84 -10.81 -18.81
C GLN A 153 -24.96 -10.60 -17.77
N TRP A 154 -24.61 -10.37 -16.50
CA TRP A 154 -25.59 -10.06 -15.47
C TRP A 154 -26.35 -8.76 -15.77
N LYS A 155 -25.64 -7.74 -16.23
CA LYS A 155 -26.21 -6.45 -16.65
C LYS A 155 -27.16 -6.62 -17.84
N SER A 156 -26.79 -7.40 -18.86
CA SER A 156 -27.65 -7.70 -20.01
C SER A 156 -28.90 -8.48 -19.62
N ASN A 157 -28.85 -9.29 -18.56
CA ASN A 157 -29.99 -9.99 -17.98
C ASN A 157 -30.73 -9.15 -16.92
N ASN A 158 -30.73 -7.82 -17.06
CA ASN A 158 -31.46 -6.88 -16.21
C ASN A 158 -31.18 -7.02 -14.71
N TYR A 159 -29.96 -7.42 -14.33
CA TYR A 159 -29.58 -7.63 -12.94
C TYR A 159 -30.43 -8.69 -12.22
N SER A 160 -30.92 -9.70 -12.95
CA SER A 160 -31.82 -10.73 -12.45
C SER A 160 -31.20 -11.58 -11.34
N ALA A 161 -31.97 -11.83 -10.28
CA ALA A 161 -31.59 -12.74 -9.20
C ALA A 161 -31.71 -14.21 -9.62
N SER A 162 -32.68 -14.56 -10.48
CA SER A 162 -32.82 -15.93 -11.01
C SER A 162 -31.58 -16.32 -11.80
N TRP A 163 -31.12 -15.40 -12.66
CA TRP A 163 -29.90 -15.60 -13.45
C TRP A 163 -28.68 -15.88 -12.57
N CYS A 164 -28.49 -15.13 -11.47
CA CYS A 164 -27.41 -15.42 -10.53
C CYS A 164 -27.52 -16.80 -9.89
N ASN A 165 -28.73 -17.22 -9.52
CA ASN A 165 -28.95 -18.54 -8.90
C ASN A 165 -28.64 -19.69 -9.87
N GLU A 166 -29.09 -19.57 -11.12
CA GLU A 166 -28.84 -20.54 -12.20
C GLU A 166 -27.34 -20.65 -12.53
N HIS A 167 -26.58 -19.58 -12.36
CA HIS A 167 -25.15 -19.51 -12.70
C HIS A 167 -24.21 -19.63 -11.50
N PHE A 168 -24.71 -20.06 -10.34
CA PHE A 168 -23.93 -20.23 -9.12
C PHE A 168 -23.17 -18.96 -8.67
N ILE A 169 -23.81 -17.80 -8.83
CA ILE A 169 -23.30 -16.49 -8.44
C ILE A 169 -24.06 -15.96 -7.22
N HIS A 170 -23.33 -15.41 -6.25
CA HIS A 170 -23.92 -14.77 -5.09
C HIS A 170 -24.58 -13.42 -5.44
N ILE A 171 -25.91 -13.39 -5.47
CA ILE A 171 -26.67 -12.15 -5.75
C ILE A 171 -26.37 -11.01 -4.77
N LYS A 172 -26.13 -11.32 -3.49
CA LYS A 172 -25.77 -10.31 -2.48
C LYS A 172 -24.43 -9.64 -2.80
N ALA A 173 -23.44 -10.43 -3.25
CA ALA A 173 -22.15 -9.92 -3.68
C ALA A 173 -22.31 -9.03 -4.93
N MET A 174 -23.05 -9.48 -5.95
CA MET A 174 -23.28 -8.69 -7.17
C MET A 174 -24.01 -7.37 -6.93
N ARG A 175 -24.97 -7.33 -6.00
CA ARG A 175 -25.59 -6.06 -5.56
C ARG A 175 -24.56 -5.14 -4.94
N LYS A 176 -23.68 -5.67 -4.08
CA LYS A 176 -22.62 -4.87 -3.47
C LYS A 176 -21.62 -4.34 -4.49
N VAL A 177 -21.25 -5.13 -5.49
CA VAL A 177 -20.41 -4.69 -6.62
C VAL A 177 -21.05 -3.48 -7.31
N ARG A 178 -22.36 -3.51 -7.56
CA ARG A 178 -23.05 -2.40 -8.22
C ARG A 178 -23.05 -1.12 -7.36
N GLU A 179 -23.20 -1.25 -6.05
CA GLU A 179 -23.09 -0.12 -5.11
C GLU A 179 -21.67 0.49 -5.14
N VAL A 180 -20.65 -0.35 -5.00
CA VAL A 180 -19.23 0.07 -5.03
C VAL A 180 -18.90 0.75 -6.36
N ARG A 181 -19.35 0.16 -7.47
CA ARG A 181 -19.17 0.73 -8.81
C ARG A 181 -19.77 2.14 -8.93
N GLN A 182 -20.98 2.35 -8.37
CA GLN A 182 -21.62 3.65 -8.40
C GLN A 182 -20.83 4.67 -7.57
N GLN A 183 -20.42 4.30 -6.36
CA GLN A 183 -19.61 5.18 -5.50
C GLN A 183 -18.29 5.58 -6.18
N LEU A 184 -17.59 4.62 -6.78
CA LEU A 184 -16.35 4.88 -7.51
C LEU A 184 -16.59 5.73 -8.76
N LYS A 185 -17.71 5.53 -9.47
CA LYS A 185 -18.10 6.40 -10.60
C LYS A 185 -18.29 7.85 -10.16
N ASP A 186 -18.98 8.06 -9.04
CA ASP A 186 -19.25 9.39 -8.50
C ASP A 186 -17.93 10.11 -8.13
N ILE A 187 -16.96 9.38 -7.55
CA ILE A 187 -15.62 9.93 -7.26
C ILE A 187 -14.85 10.24 -8.55
N LEU A 188 -14.91 9.37 -9.57
CA LEU A 188 -14.26 9.63 -10.87
C LEU A 188 -14.82 10.90 -11.53
N GLU A 189 -16.14 11.11 -11.46
CA GLU A 189 -16.78 12.32 -11.98
C GLU A 189 -16.33 13.59 -11.21
N GLN A 190 -16.20 13.51 -9.88
CA GLN A 190 -15.66 14.61 -9.06
C GLN A 190 -14.21 14.95 -9.42
N GLN A 191 -13.40 13.94 -9.75
CA GLN A 191 -12.01 14.07 -10.21
C GLN A 191 -11.90 14.46 -11.70
N LYS A 192 -13.02 14.70 -12.40
CA LYS A 192 -13.09 15.02 -13.84
C LYS A 192 -12.47 13.95 -14.74
N ILE A 193 -12.56 12.69 -14.33
CA ILE A 193 -12.12 11.54 -15.11
C ILE A 193 -13.29 11.01 -15.94
N GLU A 194 -13.13 10.99 -17.26
CA GLU A 194 -14.17 10.49 -18.16
C GLU A 194 -14.24 8.96 -18.14
N VAL A 195 -15.48 8.45 -18.16
CA VAL A 195 -15.77 7.02 -18.15
C VAL A 195 -15.93 6.54 -19.59
N ILE A 196 -14.83 6.07 -20.18
CA ILE A 196 -14.76 5.57 -21.56
C ILE A 196 -14.53 4.06 -21.55
N SER A 197 -15.16 3.33 -22.48
CA SER A 197 -14.92 1.89 -22.69
C SER A 197 -14.04 1.68 -23.91
N CYS A 198 -13.13 0.72 -23.85
CA CYS A 198 -12.20 0.40 -24.94
C CYS A 198 -12.79 -0.56 -25.99
N GLY A 199 -14.08 -0.93 -25.87
CA GLY A 199 -14.74 -1.79 -26.85
C GLY A 199 -14.25 -3.24 -26.76
N THR A 200 -13.68 -3.75 -27.85
CA THR A 200 -13.24 -5.15 -27.98
C THR A 200 -11.75 -5.38 -27.72
N ASP A 201 -10.98 -4.33 -27.46
CA ASP A 201 -9.53 -4.42 -27.31
C ASP A 201 -9.14 -4.80 -25.88
N TRP A 202 -9.26 -6.10 -25.57
CA TRP A 202 -8.92 -6.66 -24.26
C TRP A 202 -7.46 -6.41 -23.84
N ASP A 203 -6.55 -6.27 -24.80
CA ASP A 203 -5.13 -5.99 -24.59
C ASP A 203 -4.89 -4.70 -23.83
N ILE A 204 -5.71 -3.67 -24.08
CA ILE A 204 -5.62 -2.39 -23.38
C ILE A 204 -5.93 -2.59 -21.90
N ILE A 205 -6.96 -3.40 -21.59
CA ILE A 205 -7.35 -3.75 -20.21
C ILE A 205 -6.24 -4.57 -19.54
N ARG A 206 -5.68 -5.58 -20.23
CA ARG A 206 -4.57 -6.39 -19.70
C ARG A 206 -3.33 -5.55 -19.42
N LYS A 207 -2.97 -4.64 -20.33
CA LYS A 207 -1.86 -3.69 -20.17
C LYS A 207 -2.12 -2.71 -19.02
N CYS A 208 -3.36 -2.25 -18.85
CA CYS A 208 -3.76 -1.41 -17.71
C CYS A 208 -3.59 -2.15 -16.37
N ILE A 209 -4.06 -3.40 -16.26
CA ILE A 209 -3.87 -4.25 -15.06
C ILE A 209 -2.37 -4.44 -14.77
N CYS A 210 -1.58 -4.70 -15.81
CA CYS A 210 -0.12 -4.83 -15.71
C CYS A 210 0.52 -3.56 -15.11
N SER A 211 0.05 -2.36 -15.47
CA SER A 211 0.61 -1.09 -14.97
C SER A 211 0.46 -0.87 -13.47
N ALA A 212 -0.55 -1.50 -12.86
CA ALA A 212 -0.80 -1.45 -11.43
C ALA A 212 -0.10 -2.58 -10.67
N TYR A 213 -0.14 -3.79 -11.24
CA TYR A 213 0.29 -5.01 -10.57
C TYR A 213 1.63 -5.57 -11.10
N PHE A 214 2.42 -4.80 -11.86
CA PHE A 214 3.75 -5.24 -12.35
C PHE A 214 4.69 -5.73 -11.23
N HIS A 215 4.55 -5.20 -10.02
CA HIS A 215 5.33 -5.62 -8.85
C HIS A 215 4.95 -7.03 -8.34
N GLN A 216 3.78 -7.53 -8.77
CA GLN A 216 3.22 -8.87 -8.54
C GLN A 216 3.22 -9.67 -9.85
N ALA A 217 4.30 -9.57 -10.63
CA ALA A 217 4.51 -10.38 -11.80
C ALA A 217 5.19 -11.71 -11.43
N ALA A 218 4.79 -12.79 -12.12
CA ALA A 218 5.43 -14.10 -12.04
C ALA A 218 5.73 -14.62 -13.45
N ARG A 219 6.79 -15.42 -13.56
CA ARG A 219 7.24 -16.06 -14.80
C ARG A 219 7.14 -17.57 -14.71
N LEU A 220 6.82 -18.21 -15.82
CA LEU A 220 6.80 -19.66 -15.94
C LEU A 220 8.23 -20.20 -15.82
N LYS A 221 8.43 -21.19 -14.97
CA LYS A 221 9.73 -21.88 -14.81
C LYS A 221 9.64 -23.36 -15.19
N GLY A 222 8.50 -23.99 -14.93
CA GLY A 222 8.24 -25.39 -15.21
C GLY A 222 6.75 -25.65 -15.46
N ILE A 223 6.36 -26.92 -15.56
CA ILE A 223 4.97 -27.30 -15.81
C ILE A 223 4.13 -26.93 -14.58
N GLY A 224 3.28 -25.91 -14.72
CA GLY A 224 2.41 -25.43 -13.64
C GLY A 224 3.14 -24.79 -12.45
N GLU A 225 4.43 -24.48 -12.60
CA GLU A 225 5.24 -23.79 -11.59
C GLU A 225 5.66 -22.41 -12.12
N TYR A 226 5.21 -21.39 -11.41
CA TYR A 226 5.61 -20.00 -11.63
C TYR A 226 6.57 -19.56 -10.55
N VAL A 227 7.35 -18.53 -10.84
CA VAL A 227 8.25 -17.90 -9.88
C VAL A 227 8.03 -16.40 -9.94
N ASN A 228 7.82 -15.77 -8.78
CA ASN A 228 7.69 -14.32 -8.70
C ASN A 228 8.95 -13.65 -9.27
N CYS A 229 8.76 -12.70 -10.18
CA CYS A 229 9.88 -12.08 -10.90
C CYS A 229 10.79 -11.22 -10.02
N ARG A 230 10.28 -10.74 -8.88
CA ARG A 230 11.01 -9.87 -7.93
C ARG A 230 11.60 -10.65 -6.76
N THR A 231 10.80 -11.47 -6.08
CA THR A 231 11.23 -12.18 -4.87
C THR A 231 11.90 -13.52 -5.18
N GLY A 232 11.67 -14.08 -6.37
CA GLY A 232 12.13 -15.43 -6.70
C GLY A 232 11.39 -16.54 -5.96
N MET A 233 10.31 -16.22 -5.23
CA MET A 233 9.49 -17.22 -4.55
C MET A 233 8.73 -18.09 -5.56
N PRO A 234 8.71 -19.42 -5.40
CA PRO A 234 7.87 -20.29 -6.20
C PRO A 234 6.40 -20.05 -5.85
N CYS A 235 5.55 -20.00 -6.87
CA CYS A 235 4.11 -19.79 -6.75
C CYS A 235 3.38 -20.70 -7.75
N HIS A 236 2.16 -21.08 -7.43
CA HIS A 236 1.29 -21.87 -8.31
C HIS A 236 0.02 -21.11 -8.68
N LEU A 237 -0.57 -21.45 -9.82
CA LEU A 237 -1.90 -20.95 -10.17
C LEU A 237 -2.94 -21.57 -9.23
N HIS A 238 -3.83 -20.75 -8.69
CA HIS A 238 -4.94 -21.27 -7.90
C HIS A 238 -5.87 -22.13 -8.78
N PRO A 239 -6.39 -23.28 -8.30
CA PRO A 239 -7.25 -24.17 -9.10
C PRO A 239 -8.54 -23.52 -9.62
N THR A 240 -8.95 -22.39 -9.06
CA THR A 240 -10.14 -21.65 -9.53
C THR A 240 -9.86 -20.70 -10.68
N SER A 241 -8.59 -20.45 -11.02
CA SER A 241 -8.21 -19.56 -12.11
C SER A 241 -8.63 -20.16 -13.46
N ALA A 242 -9.07 -19.31 -14.39
CA ALA A 242 -9.33 -19.67 -15.77
C ALA A 242 -8.08 -20.18 -16.49
N LEU A 243 -6.89 -19.72 -16.07
CA LEU A 243 -5.62 -20.15 -16.64
C LEU A 243 -5.20 -21.55 -16.15
N PHE A 244 -5.88 -22.09 -15.14
CA PHE A 244 -5.58 -23.42 -14.62
C PHE A 244 -6.19 -24.49 -15.53
N GLY A 245 -5.35 -25.37 -16.08
CA GLY A 245 -5.80 -26.55 -16.83
C GLY A 245 -6.18 -26.29 -18.29
N MET A 246 -6.16 -25.05 -18.78
CA MET A 246 -6.22 -24.77 -20.21
C MET A 246 -4.84 -25.07 -20.81
N GLY A 247 -4.79 -25.80 -21.93
CA GLY A 247 -3.54 -26.25 -22.57
C GLY A 247 -2.60 -25.15 -23.08
N PHE A 248 -2.85 -23.90 -22.71
CA PHE A 248 -2.03 -22.72 -22.95
C PHE A 248 -1.54 -22.17 -21.61
N THR A 249 -0.23 -22.25 -21.36
CA THR A 249 0.42 -21.66 -20.18
C THR A 249 1.21 -20.42 -20.59
N PRO A 250 0.77 -19.21 -20.23
CA PRO A 250 1.51 -18.00 -20.59
C PRO A 250 2.84 -17.90 -19.85
N ASP A 251 3.86 -17.37 -20.53
CA ASP A 251 5.22 -17.21 -19.99
C ASP A 251 5.26 -16.23 -18.81
N TYR A 252 4.46 -15.16 -18.87
CA TYR A 252 4.37 -14.15 -17.84
C TYR A 252 2.92 -13.91 -17.43
N VAL A 253 2.73 -13.79 -16.11
CA VAL A 253 1.43 -13.52 -15.51
C VAL A 253 1.56 -12.45 -14.44
N VAL A 254 0.46 -11.75 -14.22
CA VAL A 254 0.29 -10.81 -13.11
C VAL A 254 -0.88 -11.28 -12.27
N TYR A 255 -0.73 -11.25 -10.95
CA TYR A 255 -1.75 -11.71 -10.01
C TYR A 255 -2.21 -10.57 -9.08
N HIS A 256 -3.42 -10.70 -8.54
CA HIS A 256 -4.00 -9.74 -7.61
C HIS A 256 -3.59 -10.00 -6.16
N GLU A 257 -3.64 -11.28 -5.75
CA GLU A 257 -3.37 -11.72 -4.38
C GLU A 257 -2.55 -13.01 -4.39
N LEU A 258 -1.76 -13.20 -3.32
CA LEU A 258 -1.00 -14.42 -3.07
C LEU A 258 -1.49 -15.02 -1.75
N ILE A 259 -2.07 -16.22 -1.82
CA ILE A 259 -2.54 -16.95 -0.65
C ILE A 259 -1.48 -17.96 -0.22
N MET A 260 -1.04 -17.85 1.04
CA MET A 260 -0.18 -18.83 1.69
C MET A 260 -1.03 -19.93 2.32
N THR A 261 -0.90 -21.17 1.85
CA THR A 261 -1.53 -22.35 2.46
C THR A 261 -0.48 -23.45 2.71
N ALA A 262 -0.69 -24.68 2.22
CA ALA A 262 0.36 -25.69 2.09
C ALA A 262 1.32 -25.36 0.93
N LYS A 263 0.83 -24.62 -0.06
CA LYS A 263 1.59 -24.03 -1.17
C LYS A 263 1.12 -22.59 -1.37
N GLU A 264 1.96 -21.79 -1.99
CA GLU A 264 1.69 -20.42 -2.39
C GLU A 264 0.85 -20.42 -3.67
N TYR A 265 -0.39 -19.94 -3.58
CA TYR A 265 -1.30 -19.86 -4.72
C TYR A 265 -1.56 -18.41 -5.12
N MET A 266 -1.38 -18.12 -6.40
CA MET A 266 -1.76 -16.85 -7.03
C MET A 266 -3.25 -16.87 -7.35
N GLN A 267 -3.97 -15.86 -6.87
CA GLN A 267 -5.40 -15.68 -7.12
C GLN A 267 -5.64 -14.48 -8.06
N CYS A 268 -6.66 -14.62 -8.92
CA CYS A 268 -7.05 -13.66 -9.94
C CYS A 268 -5.87 -13.28 -10.83
N VAL A 269 -5.59 -14.12 -11.82
CA VAL A 269 -4.39 -14.04 -12.65
C VAL A 269 -4.73 -13.54 -14.05
N THR A 270 -3.84 -12.76 -14.65
CA THR A 270 -3.93 -12.27 -16.03
C THR A 270 -2.62 -12.57 -16.76
N ALA A 271 -2.72 -13.15 -17.96
CA ALA A 271 -1.59 -13.29 -18.87
C ALA A 271 -1.13 -11.93 -19.38
N VAL A 272 0.18 -11.69 -19.40
CA VAL A 272 0.77 -10.42 -19.86
C VAL A 272 1.97 -10.68 -20.76
N ASP A 273 2.26 -9.73 -21.65
CA ASP A 273 3.51 -9.73 -22.42
C ASP A 273 4.67 -9.21 -21.56
N GLY A 274 5.84 -9.86 -21.67
CA GLY A 274 7.08 -9.39 -21.07
C GLY A 274 7.50 -7.99 -21.55
N HIS A 275 7.11 -7.59 -22.76
CA HIS A 275 7.34 -6.23 -23.25
C HIS A 275 6.56 -5.19 -22.45
N TRP A 276 5.31 -5.48 -22.07
CA TRP A 276 4.50 -4.56 -21.26
C TRP A 276 5.08 -4.40 -19.85
N LEU A 277 5.61 -5.48 -19.27
CA LEU A 277 6.29 -5.42 -17.98
C LEU A 277 7.52 -4.50 -18.04
N ALA A 278 8.32 -4.61 -19.10
CA ALA A 278 9.49 -3.73 -19.29
C ALA A 278 9.13 -2.28 -19.59
N GLU A 279 8.05 -2.03 -20.32
CA GLU A 279 7.56 -0.69 -20.63
C GLU A 279 6.98 0.02 -19.39
N LEU A 280 6.17 -0.68 -18.60
CA LEU A 280 5.42 -0.11 -17.48
C LEU A 280 6.21 -0.13 -16.16
N GLY A 281 7.21 -1.01 -16.05
CA GLY A 281 8.10 -1.15 -14.90
C GLY A 281 9.58 -1.16 -15.30
N PRO A 282 10.10 -0.13 -15.99
CA PRO A 282 11.48 -0.13 -16.51
C PRO A 282 12.54 -0.19 -15.41
N MET A 283 12.21 0.22 -14.19
CA MET A 283 13.09 0.11 -13.01
C MET A 283 13.32 -1.36 -12.58
N PHE A 284 12.39 -2.25 -12.89
CA PHE A 284 12.40 -3.65 -12.43
C PHE A 284 12.68 -4.64 -13.56
N PHE A 285 12.23 -4.32 -14.77
CA PHE A 285 12.19 -5.25 -15.88
C PHE A 285 12.97 -4.70 -17.07
N SER A 286 13.78 -5.55 -17.68
CA SER A 286 14.46 -5.26 -18.94
C SER A 286 14.31 -6.45 -19.89
N VAL A 287 13.95 -6.17 -21.14
CA VAL A 287 13.85 -7.20 -22.18
C VAL A 287 15.26 -7.53 -22.67
N LYS A 288 15.68 -8.79 -22.54
CA LYS A 288 16.92 -9.29 -23.13
C LYS A 288 16.69 -9.64 -24.59
N GLU A 289 16.88 -8.67 -25.49
CA GLU A 289 16.92 -8.92 -26.94
C GLU A 289 18.33 -9.32 -27.40
N THR A 290 18.46 -10.41 -28.14
CA THR A 290 19.71 -10.82 -28.79
C THR A 290 19.88 -10.09 -30.13
N GLY A 291 20.91 -9.25 -30.28
CA GLY A 291 21.27 -8.59 -31.56
C GLY A 291 21.63 -7.10 -31.44
N ARG A 292 21.63 -6.37 -32.58
CA ARG A 292 21.92 -4.92 -32.67
C ARG A 292 20.87 -4.05 -31.92
N SER A 293 19.60 -4.47 -31.92
CA SER A 293 18.51 -3.81 -31.17
C SER A 293 18.74 -3.84 -29.64
N GLY A 294 19.25 -4.95 -29.11
CA GLY A 294 19.55 -5.11 -27.69
C GLY A 294 20.59 -4.11 -27.17
N ARG A 295 21.53 -3.66 -28.00
CA ARG A 295 22.54 -2.66 -27.61
C ARG A 295 21.93 -1.26 -27.46
N ALA A 296 20.92 -0.92 -28.27
CA ALA A 296 20.21 0.35 -28.19
C ALA A 296 19.27 0.40 -26.97
N LYS A 297 18.46 -0.64 -26.75
CA LYS A 297 17.59 -0.72 -25.56
C LYS A 297 18.36 -0.81 -24.25
N ARG A 298 19.50 -1.53 -24.24
CA ARG A 298 20.39 -1.57 -23.06
C ARG A 298 20.97 -0.20 -22.73
N ARG A 299 21.26 0.62 -23.75
CA ARG A 299 21.68 2.02 -23.56
C ARG A 299 20.54 2.87 -23.00
N GLN A 300 19.31 2.75 -23.50
CA GLN A 300 18.14 3.46 -22.93
C GLN A 300 17.89 3.08 -21.47
N ALA A 301 18.00 1.79 -21.11
CA ALA A 301 17.87 1.34 -19.74
C ALA A 301 19.00 1.91 -18.84
N LEU A 302 20.23 1.98 -19.35
CA LEU A 302 21.36 2.60 -18.65
C LEU A 302 21.16 4.12 -18.48
N GLU A 303 20.67 4.81 -19.50
CA GLU A 303 20.33 6.24 -19.43
C GLU A 303 19.26 6.48 -18.36
N HIS A 304 18.17 5.70 -18.34
CA HIS A 304 17.13 5.80 -17.31
C HIS A 304 17.69 5.51 -15.90
N LEU A 305 18.58 4.54 -15.75
CA LEU A 305 19.23 4.27 -14.46
C LEU A 305 20.11 5.45 -14.02
N GLN A 306 20.84 6.07 -14.94
CA GLN A 306 21.66 7.26 -14.66
C GLN A 306 20.79 8.46 -14.27
N ASP A 307 19.67 8.69 -14.97
CA ASP A 307 18.73 9.75 -14.64
C ASP A 307 18.14 9.54 -13.24
N MET A 308 17.79 8.30 -12.91
CA MET A 308 17.27 7.93 -11.60
C MET A 308 18.32 8.10 -10.50
N GLU A 309 19.57 7.69 -10.72
CA GLU A 309 20.67 7.94 -9.80
C GLU A 309 20.90 9.45 -9.60
N GLY A 310 20.78 10.25 -10.66
CA GLY A 310 20.84 11.71 -10.60
C GLY A 310 19.73 12.29 -9.72
N GLN A 311 18.49 11.85 -9.93
CA GLN A 311 17.35 12.26 -9.12
C GLN A 311 17.49 11.84 -7.66
N MET A 312 18.02 10.64 -7.38
CA MET A 312 18.28 10.19 -6.01
C MET A 312 19.35 11.03 -5.31
N LYS A 313 20.41 11.46 -6.01
CA LYS A 313 21.44 12.35 -5.45
C LYS A 313 20.85 13.72 -5.08
N ILE A 314 20.06 14.31 -5.98
CA ILE A 314 19.36 15.57 -5.73
C ILE A 314 18.42 15.41 -4.53
N ALA A 315 17.64 14.34 -4.48
CA ALA A 315 16.75 14.05 -3.36
C ALA A 315 17.51 13.89 -2.03
N GLN A 316 18.68 13.23 -2.03
CA GLN A 316 19.52 13.14 -0.84
C GLN A 316 20.04 14.50 -0.37
N GLU A 317 20.41 15.39 -1.29
CA GLU A 317 20.82 16.76 -0.98
C GLU A 317 19.66 17.56 -0.39
N GLU A 318 18.46 17.45 -0.97
CA GLU A 318 17.25 18.07 -0.45
C GLU A 318 16.88 17.58 0.95
N ILE A 319 16.94 16.27 1.20
CA ILE A 319 16.70 15.69 2.54
C ILE A 319 17.72 16.24 3.54
N LYS A 320 19.00 16.30 3.18
CA LYS A 320 20.06 16.87 4.03
C LYS A 320 19.79 18.35 4.31
N ALA A 321 19.40 19.13 3.30
CA ALA A 321 19.08 20.54 3.46
C ALA A 321 17.87 20.75 4.38
N ARG A 322 16.80 19.97 4.21
CA ARG A 322 15.61 19.99 5.10
C ARG A 322 15.98 19.62 6.53
N LYS A 323 16.83 18.62 6.72
CA LYS A 323 17.29 18.21 8.06
C LYS A 323 18.11 19.33 8.72
N GLN A 324 19.04 19.95 8.01
CA GLN A 324 19.81 21.09 8.52
C GLN A 324 18.92 22.30 8.85
N GLU A 325 17.90 22.58 8.04
CA GLU A 325 16.94 23.63 8.31
C GLU A 325 16.10 23.33 9.57
N HIS A 326 15.67 22.08 9.74
CA HIS A 326 14.94 21.65 10.93
C HIS A 326 15.80 21.75 12.19
N GLU A 327 17.05 21.29 12.15
CA GLU A 327 18.03 21.44 13.24
C GLU A 327 18.29 22.92 13.56
N ARG A 328 18.41 23.79 12.55
CA ARG A 328 18.54 25.24 12.73
C ARG A 328 17.31 25.84 13.43
N LYS A 329 16.10 25.43 13.04
CA LYS A 329 14.85 25.89 13.68
C LYS A 329 14.75 25.43 15.13
N LEU A 330 15.15 24.19 15.43
CA LEU A 330 15.23 23.67 16.79
C LEU A 330 16.24 24.46 17.64
N GLN A 331 17.44 24.73 17.12
CA GLN A 331 18.45 25.53 17.80
C GLN A 331 18.02 26.98 18.01
N ALA A 332 17.34 27.59 17.03
CA ALA A 332 16.78 28.93 17.17
C ALA A 332 15.66 28.98 18.22
N GLY A 333 14.77 27.98 18.24
CA GLY A 333 13.73 27.83 19.25
C GLY A 333 14.31 27.65 20.66
N ALA A 334 15.33 26.80 20.82
CA ALA A 334 16.03 26.62 22.09
C ALA A 334 16.73 27.91 22.56
N ARG A 335 17.38 28.65 21.65
CA ARG A 335 17.97 29.96 21.95
C ARG A 335 16.93 31.00 22.36
N MET A 336 15.77 31.00 21.72
CA MET A 336 14.66 31.89 22.07
C MET A 336 14.07 31.55 23.45
N ALA A 337 13.93 30.26 23.77
CA ALA A 337 13.49 29.79 25.07
C ALA A 337 14.46 30.20 26.20
N ILE A 338 15.77 29.99 25.99
CA ILE A 338 16.83 30.44 26.92
C ILE A 338 16.82 31.98 27.08
N PHE A 339 16.53 32.72 26.01
CA PHE A 339 16.42 34.18 26.07
C PHE A 339 15.18 34.61 26.88
N PHE A 340 14.03 33.97 26.69
CA PHE A 340 12.82 34.25 27.48
C PHE A 340 12.97 33.86 28.95
N GLU A 341 13.63 32.75 29.25
CA GLU A 341 13.91 32.30 30.61
C GLU A 341 14.83 33.29 31.33
N ASN A 342 15.88 33.78 30.65
CA ASN A 342 16.74 34.83 31.19
C ASN A 342 16.04 36.19 31.31
N VAL A 343 15.17 36.58 30.37
CA VAL A 343 14.40 37.83 30.47
C VAL A 343 13.35 37.78 31.59
N MET A 344 12.73 36.62 31.85
CA MET A 344 11.86 36.42 33.02
C MET A 344 12.64 36.39 34.34
N PHE A 345 13.86 35.86 34.33
CA PHE A 345 14.75 35.86 35.51
C PHE A 345 15.27 37.27 35.84
N TRP A 346 15.50 38.12 34.83
CA TRP A 346 15.93 39.51 34.99
C TRP A 346 14.77 40.52 35.11
N GLY A 347 13.58 40.18 34.65
CA GLY A 347 12.36 40.98 34.79
C GLY A 347 11.81 41.05 36.21
N ASN A 348 12.30 40.19 37.12
CA ASN A 348 11.90 40.16 38.53
C ASN A 348 12.85 40.92 39.48
N ILE A 349 13.85 41.64 38.94
CA ILE A 349 14.81 42.44 39.75
C ILE A 349 14.41 43.93 39.81
N GLY A 350 13.36 44.35 39.09
CA GLY A 350 12.96 45.76 38.97
C GLY A 350 11.66 46.14 39.68
N SER A 351 11.47 45.79 40.96
CA SER A 351 10.37 46.34 41.79
C SER A 351 10.65 46.17 43.29
N LEU A 352 11.65 46.89 43.81
CA LEU A 352 11.75 47.15 45.25
C LEU A 352 10.95 48.42 45.55
N ASN A 353 9.69 48.26 46.00
CA ASN A 353 8.88 49.36 46.50
C ASN A 353 8.97 49.43 48.03
N ILE A 354 9.16 50.66 48.50
CA ILE A 354 9.45 51.12 49.85
C ILE A 354 8.17 51.14 50.71
N LEU A 355 8.29 50.53 51.91
CA LEU A 355 7.61 50.81 53.19
C LEU A 355 6.07 50.89 53.29
N CYS A 356 5.44 49.94 54.02
CA CYS A 356 5.05 50.06 55.43
C CYS A 356 4.02 49.00 55.88
N THR A 357 4.29 48.39 57.03
CA THR A 357 3.58 47.34 57.83
C THR A 357 2.27 47.85 58.51
N PRO A 358 1.48 47.07 59.32
CA PRO A 358 1.70 45.71 59.89
C PRO A 358 0.46 44.77 59.93
N GLY A 359 0.65 43.47 60.23
CA GLY A 359 -0.42 42.65 60.83
C GLY A 359 -0.33 41.12 60.76
N ALA A 360 0.32 40.51 61.77
CA ALA A 360 0.00 39.22 62.41
C ALA A 360 0.24 37.85 61.70
N LYS A 361 1.27 37.15 62.22
CA LYS A 361 1.37 35.74 62.70
C LYS A 361 0.81 34.59 61.85
N SER A 362 1.68 33.65 61.47
CA SER A 362 1.81 32.35 62.16
C SER A 362 3.02 31.53 61.65
N ASP A 363 3.38 30.54 62.45
CA ASP A 363 4.69 29.90 62.61
C ASP A 363 5.24 29.07 61.44
N LYS A 364 6.58 28.98 61.49
CA LYS A 364 7.48 28.18 60.66
C LYS A 364 7.46 26.70 61.05
N GLU A 365 7.72 25.83 60.08
CA GLU A 365 8.65 24.71 60.25
C GLU A 365 9.43 24.48 58.94
N GLU A 366 10.75 24.37 59.08
CA GLU A 366 11.76 24.26 58.02
C GLU A 366 11.92 22.83 57.50
N ALA A 367 12.29 22.69 56.23
CA ALA A 367 13.09 21.55 55.76
C ALA A 367 13.98 22.00 54.58
N GLU A 368 15.29 21.99 54.81
CA GLU A 368 16.38 22.12 53.85
C GLU A 368 16.33 21.00 52.79
N VAL A 369 16.71 21.32 51.55
CA VAL A 369 17.21 20.31 50.60
C VAL A 369 18.50 20.81 49.95
N ASP A 370 19.52 20.00 50.21
CA ASP A 370 20.94 20.07 49.88
C ASP A 370 21.20 19.87 48.37
N THR A 371 22.06 20.71 47.79
CA THR A 371 22.45 20.70 46.37
C THR A 371 23.77 19.97 46.18
N THR A 372 23.73 18.64 46.18
CA THR A 372 24.93 17.81 45.96
C THR A 372 24.68 16.58 45.06
N TRP A 373 24.07 16.72 43.88
CA TRP A 373 24.02 15.62 42.89
C TRP A 373 24.06 16.10 41.43
N TRP A 374 24.90 17.08 41.13
CA TRP A 374 25.13 17.54 39.76
C TRP A 374 26.63 17.66 39.45
N ASN A 375 27.37 16.54 39.52
CA ASN A 375 28.75 16.54 39.02
C ASN A 375 29.39 15.18 38.65
N ASP A 376 28.63 14.12 38.30
CA ASP A 376 29.24 12.81 37.99
C ASP A 376 28.70 12.09 36.74
N SER A 377 28.34 12.79 35.66
CA SER A 377 28.08 12.11 34.37
C SER A 377 28.69 12.79 33.13
N VAL A 378 29.53 13.81 33.34
CA VAL A 378 30.29 14.48 32.26
C VAL A 378 31.76 14.04 32.22
N LYS A 379 32.17 13.11 33.10
CA LYS A 379 33.56 12.61 33.17
C LYS A 379 33.84 11.24 32.55
N GLU A 380 32.87 10.58 31.91
CA GLU A 380 33.06 9.19 31.46
C GLU A 380 32.98 8.95 29.93
N ALA A 381 32.97 10.00 29.10
CA ALA A 381 32.87 9.82 27.64
C ALA A 381 34.01 10.45 26.82
N LEU A 382 35.05 11.04 27.43
CA LEU A 382 36.16 11.65 26.71
C LEU A 382 37.54 11.33 27.34
N GLY A 383 38.03 10.12 27.03
CA GLY A 383 39.42 9.90 26.60
C GLY A 383 40.42 9.29 27.59
N ARG A 384 40.89 8.07 27.27
CA ARG A 384 42.30 7.63 27.03
C ARG A 384 42.30 6.10 26.88
N GLU A 385 42.66 5.55 25.73
CA GLU A 385 44.04 5.17 25.34
C GLU A 385 44.82 4.48 26.48
N GLU A 386 44.74 3.15 26.50
CA GLU A 386 45.86 2.20 26.37
C GLU A 386 45.37 0.90 25.72
#